data_AF-A0AA39TM06-F1
#
_entry.id   AF-A0AA39TM06-F1
#
_cell.length_a   1.000
_cell.length_b   1.000
_cell.length_c   1.000
_cell.angle_alpha   90.00
_cell.angle_beta   90.00
_cell.angle_gamma   90.00
#
_symmetry.space_group_name_H-M   'P 1'
#
loop_
_entity.id
_entity.type
_entity.pdbx_description
1 polymer ?
#
loop_
_entity_poly.entity_id
_entity_poly.type
_entity_poly.pdbx_seq_one_letter_code
_entity_poly.pdbx_strand_id
1 'polypeptide(L)'
;MRFTDILTCLLASAALVVTASPLSEQPKRPDGMYASYLDESGNEVTDFVPWNELGNTTFVPITSIAPAAKIKQRANLMKRREGCHASVNIPSSVTDIANKCLIDSFTADPIVTTAGGYRKYSCVYSNAVSYICSYNTYTPGHQITTTGKYKSDIRGSWDYVKRTLCGFNRLGYAQVINGWGDVTAGYTFNGDGFCF
;
A
#
# COMPACT_ATOMS: atom_id res chain seq x y z
N MET A 1 -33.75 -36.79 57.16
CA MET A 1 -32.52 -36.34 56.49
C MET A 1 -32.70 -36.63 55.00
N ARG A 2 -32.80 -35.59 54.17
CA ARG A 2 -33.14 -35.68 52.74
C ARG A 2 -31.85 -35.87 51.93
N PHE A 3 -31.80 -36.87 51.07
CA PHE A 3 -30.76 -37.00 50.04
C PHE A 3 -31.22 -36.21 48.81
N THR A 4 -30.49 -35.14 48.51
CA THR A 4 -30.68 -34.26 47.36
C THR A 4 -29.98 -34.81 46.12
N ASP A 5 -30.71 -34.79 45.02
CA ASP A 5 -30.30 -35.10 43.66
C ASP A 5 -29.08 -34.28 43.20
N ILE A 6 -28.16 -34.92 42.46
CA ILE A 6 -27.10 -34.24 41.71
C ILE A 6 -27.37 -34.47 40.22
N LEU A 7 -27.87 -33.44 39.55
CA LEU A 7 -28.10 -33.38 38.11
C LEU A 7 -26.81 -32.90 37.42
N THR A 8 -26.23 -33.74 36.57
CA THR A 8 -25.04 -33.41 35.76
C THR A 8 -25.45 -32.59 34.54
N CYS A 9 -25.18 -31.28 34.55
CA CYS A 9 -25.34 -30.42 33.36
C CYS A 9 -24.12 -30.56 32.43
N LEU A 10 -24.30 -31.26 31.30
CA LEU A 10 -23.38 -31.26 30.17
C LEU A 10 -23.59 -29.96 29.35
N LEU A 11 -22.64 -29.02 29.46
CA LEU A 11 -22.57 -27.85 28.59
C LEU A 11 -21.98 -28.26 27.24
N ALA A 12 -22.84 -28.48 26.25
CA ALA A 12 -22.46 -28.60 24.84
C ALA A 12 -21.92 -27.25 24.35
N SER A 13 -20.60 -27.13 24.27
CA SER A 13 -19.94 -25.97 23.69
C SER A 13 -20.03 -26.07 22.17
N ALA A 14 -21.01 -25.38 21.58
CA ALA A 14 -21.09 -25.21 20.14
C ALA A 14 -19.92 -24.33 19.68
N ALA A 15 -18.90 -24.95 19.08
CA ALA A 15 -17.88 -24.22 18.35
C ALA A 15 -18.52 -23.62 17.09
N LEU A 16 -18.81 -22.32 17.12
CA LEU A 16 -19.12 -21.54 15.93
C LEU A 16 -17.86 -21.50 15.07
N VAL A 17 -17.79 -22.40 14.09
CA VAL A 17 -16.85 -22.29 12.98
C VAL A 17 -17.28 -21.06 12.18
N VAL A 18 -16.64 -19.93 12.46
CA VAL A 18 -16.70 -18.77 11.58
C VAL A 18 -15.90 -19.14 10.34
N THR A 19 -16.57 -19.68 9.32
CA THR A 19 -16.01 -19.73 7.98
C THR A 19 -15.90 -18.28 7.52
N ALA A 20 -14.70 -17.73 7.54
CA ALA A 20 -14.42 -16.49 6.85
C ALA A 20 -14.69 -16.73 5.35
N SER A 21 -15.83 -16.22 4.87
CA SER A 21 -16.07 -16.15 3.43
C SER A 21 -14.88 -15.39 2.84
N PRO A 22 -14.14 -15.96 1.87
CA PRO A 22 -13.15 -15.17 1.16
C PRO A 22 -13.88 -13.98 0.56
N LEU A 23 -13.43 -12.75 0.86
CA LEU A 23 -13.81 -11.62 0.02
C LEU A 23 -13.49 -12.05 -1.42
N SER A 24 -14.46 -11.90 -2.32
CA SER A 24 -14.28 -12.14 -3.75
C SER A 24 -12.92 -11.59 -4.17
N GLU A 25 -11.98 -12.46 -4.57
CA GLU A 25 -10.71 -12.01 -5.15
C GLU A 25 -11.08 -11.03 -6.26
N GLN A 26 -10.72 -9.76 -6.14
CA GLN A 26 -10.92 -8.85 -7.26
C GLN A 26 -10.10 -9.39 -8.42
N PRO A 27 -10.61 -9.30 -9.67
CA PRO A 27 -9.88 -9.79 -10.83
C PRO A 27 -8.48 -9.19 -10.87
N LYS A 28 -7.47 -10.05 -11.05
CA LYS A 28 -6.08 -9.63 -11.15
C LYS A 28 -5.93 -8.62 -12.28
N ARG A 29 -5.29 -7.50 -11.99
CA ARG A 29 -4.98 -6.47 -12.97
C ARG A 29 -3.77 -6.90 -13.80
N PRO A 30 -3.69 -6.54 -15.09
CA PRO A 30 -2.50 -6.79 -15.89
C PRO A 30 -1.28 -6.03 -15.35
N ASP A 31 -0.09 -6.53 -15.67
CA ASP A 31 1.16 -5.91 -15.26
C ASP A 31 1.37 -4.58 -15.98
N GLY A 32 1.76 -3.55 -15.23
CA GLY A 32 1.97 -2.20 -15.75
C GLY A 32 1.74 -1.11 -14.72
N MET A 33 1.83 0.14 -15.20
CA MET A 33 1.69 1.35 -14.40
C MET A 33 0.27 1.90 -14.52
N TYR A 34 -0.30 2.25 -13.38
CA TYR A 34 -1.64 2.83 -13.25
C TYR A 34 -1.56 4.18 -12.55
N ALA A 35 -2.29 5.16 -13.09
CA ALA A 35 -2.52 6.44 -12.45
C ALA A 35 -4.02 6.72 -12.39
N SER A 36 -4.60 6.65 -11.19
CA SER A 36 -6.01 6.93 -10.95
C SER A 36 -6.19 8.32 -10.33
N TYR A 37 -7.15 9.08 -10.83
CA TYR A 37 -7.49 10.43 -10.38
C TYR A 37 -8.98 10.72 -10.57
N LEU A 38 -9.48 11.78 -9.94
CA LEU A 38 -10.85 12.24 -10.19
C LEU A 38 -10.87 13.25 -11.34
N ASP A 39 -11.79 13.07 -12.29
CA ASP A 39 -12.06 14.06 -13.34
C ASP A 39 -12.83 15.28 -12.79
N GLU A 40 -13.11 16.25 -13.67
CA GLU A 40 -13.84 17.48 -13.31
C GLU A 40 -15.28 17.21 -12.82
N SER A 41 -15.84 16.04 -13.13
CA SER A 41 -17.16 15.58 -12.69
C SER A 41 -17.10 14.74 -11.41
N GLY A 42 -15.90 14.52 -10.85
CA GLY A 42 -15.69 13.71 -9.65
C GLY A 42 -15.69 12.21 -9.89
N ASN A 43 -15.62 11.74 -11.15
CA ASN A 43 -15.51 10.32 -11.48
C ASN A 43 -14.06 9.85 -11.43
N GLU A 44 -13.81 8.64 -10.96
CA GLU A 44 -12.47 8.04 -11.00
C GLU A 44 -12.10 7.63 -12.44
N VAL A 45 -11.06 8.25 -12.97
CA VAL A 45 -10.42 7.92 -14.24
C VAL A 45 -9.10 7.23 -13.93
N THR A 46 -8.75 6.20 -14.71
CA THR A 46 -7.48 5.48 -14.56
C THR A 46 -6.75 5.38 -15.88
N ASP A 47 -5.56 5.97 -15.93
CA ASP A 47 -4.61 5.77 -17.02
C ASP A 47 -3.82 4.48 -16.78
N PHE A 48 -3.51 3.76 -17.86
CA PHE A 48 -2.75 2.52 -17.82
C PHE A 48 -1.65 2.52 -18.89
N VAL A 49 -0.43 2.17 -18.48
CA VAL A 49 0.70 1.89 -19.36
C VAL A 49 1.16 0.45 -19.13
N PRO A 50 1.09 -0.43 -20.14
CA PRO A 50 1.40 -1.84 -19.95
C PRO A 50 2.91 -2.07 -19.72
N TRP A 51 3.23 -3.15 -19.01
CA TRP A 51 4.60 -3.44 -18.55
C TRP A 51 5.66 -3.42 -19.67
N ASN A 52 5.33 -3.96 -20.83
CA ASN A 52 6.22 -4.02 -22.00
C ASN A 52 6.59 -2.63 -22.56
N GLU A 53 5.77 -1.60 -22.32
CA GLU A 53 6.00 -0.23 -22.78
C GLU A 53 6.80 0.62 -21.78
N LEU A 54 7.01 0.13 -20.56
CA LEU A 54 7.83 0.81 -19.54
C LEU A 54 9.34 0.74 -19.85
N GLY A 55 9.73 -0.04 -20.87
CA GLY A 55 11.08 -0.58 -21.09
C GLY A 55 11.93 0.05 -22.21
N ASN A 56 12.10 1.38 -22.22
CA ASN A 56 13.36 1.98 -22.74
C ASN A 56 14.28 2.45 -21.59
N THR A 57 14.02 2.00 -20.36
CA THR A 57 14.84 2.28 -19.18
C THR A 57 15.54 0.99 -18.72
N THR A 58 16.87 1.01 -18.78
CA THR A 58 17.76 -0.12 -18.50
C THR A 58 17.48 -0.73 -17.14
N PHE A 59 17.00 -1.97 -17.16
CA PHE A 59 16.85 -2.82 -15.99
C PHE A 59 18.23 -3.14 -15.41
N VAL A 60 18.57 -2.51 -14.28
CA VAL A 60 19.58 -3.04 -13.37
C VAL A 60 18.81 -3.62 -12.19
N PRO A 61 18.81 -4.94 -11.98
CA PRO A 61 18.21 -5.53 -10.79
C PRO A 61 18.95 -4.95 -9.58
N ILE A 62 18.21 -4.26 -8.73
CA ILE A 62 18.75 -3.80 -7.45
C ILE A 62 18.87 -5.06 -6.59
N THR A 63 20.02 -5.74 -6.64
CA THR A 63 20.38 -6.86 -5.75
C THR A 63 20.61 -6.39 -4.30
N SER A 64 20.50 -5.09 -4.07
CA SER A 64 20.67 -4.45 -2.77
C SER A 64 20.03 -3.08 -2.89
N ILE A 65 18.81 -2.88 -2.36
CA ILE A 65 18.40 -1.53 -1.99
C ILE A 65 19.43 -1.16 -0.93
N ALA A 66 20.43 -0.35 -1.30
CA ALA A 66 21.34 0.20 -0.32
C ALA A 66 20.43 0.84 0.74
N PRO A 67 20.50 0.39 2.01
CA PRO A 67 19.62 0.91 3.05
C PRO A 67 19.69 2.44 3.00
N ALA A 68 18.54 3.10 3.11
CA ALA A 68 18.52 4.54 3.17
C ALA A 68 19.57 4.98 4.21
N ALA A 69 20.53 5.82 3.80
CA ALA A 69 21.76 6.05 4.55
C ALA A 69 21.52 6.44 6.02
N LYS A 70 20.33 6.96 6.33
CA LYS A 70 19.73 6.95 7.66
C LYS A 70 18.22 6.75 7.55
N ILE A 71 17.68 5.69 8.15
CA ILE A 71 16.26 5.67 8.55
C ILE A 71 16.14 6.72 9.66
N LYS A 72 15.71 7.95 9.32
CA LYS A 72 15.52 9.00 10.34
C LYS A 72 14.49 8.51 11.36
N GLN A 73 14.84 8.59 12.63
CA GLN A 73 14.02 8.14 13.75
C GLN A 73 12.64 8.79 13.68
N ARG A 74 11.60 7.96 13.69
CA ARG A 74 10.20 8.37 13.56
C ARG A 74 9.72 8.97 14.89
N ALA A 75 9.18 10.19 14.91
CA ALA A 75 8.62 10.80 16.13
C ALA A 75 7.37 10.05 16.66
N ASN A 76 7.28 9.83 17.99
CA ASN A 76 6.33 8.94 18.67
C ASN A 76 4.88 9.47 18.86
N LEU A 77 4.52 10.67 18.39
CA LEU A 77 3.36 11.40 18.93
C LEU A 77 2.08 11.48 18.06
N MET A 78 1.97 10.75 16.94
CA MET A 78 0.71 10.66 16.18
C MET A 78 0.46 9.23 15.71
N LYS A 79 -0.80 8.76 15.79
CA LYS A 79 -1.22 7.49 15.20
C LYS A 79 -1.06 7.58 13.68
N ARG A 80 -0.09 6.85 13.13
CA ARG A 80 0.25 6.89 11.71
C ARG A 80 -0.60 5.90 10.93
N ARG A 81 -0.83 6.19 9.66
CA ARG A 81 -1.43 5.25 8.72
C ARG A 81 -0.37 4.22 8.31
N GLU A 82 -0.36 3.09 8.98
CA GLU A 82 0.53 1.97 8.69
C GLU A 82 -0.16 0.65 9.01
N GLY A 83 0.24 -0.40 8.32
CA GLY A 83 -0.36 -1.71 8.50
C GLY A 83 0.34 -2.79 7.69
N CYS A 84 0.21 -4.02 8.17
CA CYS A 84 0.69 -5.20 7.48
C CYS A 84 -0.50 -5.98 6.95
N HIS A 85 -0.33 -6.56 5.76
CA HIS A 85 -1.29 -7.49 5.22
C HIS A 85 -1.41 -8.72 6.14
N ALA A 86 -2.63 -9.24 6.33
CA ALA A 86 -2.90 -10.26 7.34
C ALA A 86 -2.19 -11.60 7.05
N SER A 87 -2.28 -12.11 5.82
CA SER A 87 -1.90 -13.50 5.50
C SER A 87 -1.02 -13.69 4.26
N VAL A 88 -0.99 -12.74 3.33
CA VAL A 88 -0.26 -12.88 2.06
C VAL A 88 1.22 -12.58 2.21
N ASN A 89 2.04 -13.50 1.71
CA ASN A 89 3.48 -13.32 1.54
C ASN A 89 3.83 -13.34 0.04
N ILE A 90 4.56 -12.33 -0.42
CA ILE A 90 5.13 -12.26 -1.77
C ILE A 90 6.63 -12.08 -1.64
N PRO A 91 7.46 -12.82 -2.41
CA PRO A 91 8.90 -12.65 -2.40
C PRO A 91 9.31 -11.19 -2.62
N SER A 92 10.34 -10.75 -1.87
CA SER A 92 10.88 -9.39 -2.01
C SER A 92 11.30 -9.08 -3.45
N SER A 93 11.81 -10.05 -4.21
CA SER A 93 12.18 -9.89 -5.62
C SER A 93 11.02 -9.40 -6.51
N VAL A 94 9.79 -9.85 -6.25
CA VAL A 94 8.60 -9.42 -7.01
C VAL A 94 8.16 -8.02 -6.58
N THR A 95 8.10 -7.78 -5.27
CA THR A 95 7.71 -6.45 -4.74
C THR A 95 8.75 -5.37 -5.09
N ASP A 96 10.04 -5.71 -5.18
CA ASP A 96 11.10 -4.80 -5.59
C ASP A 96 10.99 -4.40 -7.07
N ILE A 97 10.58 -5.32 -7.93
CA ILE A 97 10.30 -5.02 -9.34
C ILE A 97 9.11 -4.07 -9.47
N ALA A 98 8.00 -4.33 -8.76
CA ALA A 98 6.84 -3.44 -8.72
C ALA A 98 7.20 -2.04 -8.18
N ASN A 99 7.98 -1.98 -7.08
CA ASN A 99 8.44 -0.73 -6.48
C ASN A 99 9.32 0.08 -7.43
N LYS A 100 10.23 -0.58 -8.15
CA LYS A 100 11.10 0.07 -9.13
C LYS A 100 10.29 0.65 -10.27
N CYS A 101 9.40 -0.14 -10.86
CA CYS A 101 8.48 0.32 -11.90
C CYS A 101 7.72 1.57 -11.48
N LEU A 102 7.17 1.58 -10.26
CA LEU A 102 6.43 2.73 -9.77
C LEU A 102 7.31 3.97 -9.66
N ILE A 103 8.48 3.90 -9.02
CA ILE A 103 9.33 5.11 -8.84
C ILE A 103 9.92 5.63 -10.16
N ASP A 104 10.27 4.72 -11.05
CA ASP A 104 10.93 5.09 -12.30
C ASP A 104 9.95 5.68 -13.31
N SER A 105 8.64 5.42 -13.16
CA SER A 105 7.60 6.06 -13.98
C SER A 105 7.46 7.57 -13.75
N PHE A 106 7.91 8.07 -12.60
CA PHE A 106 7.96 9.52 -12.35
C PHE A 106 9.25 10.11 -12.92
N THR A 107 9.16 11.17 -13.73
CA THR A 107 10.34 11.90 -14.21
C THR A 107 10.83 12.95 -13.19
N ALA A 108 9.94 13.47 -12.36
CA ALA A 108 10.23 14.50 -11.37
C ALA A 108 10.63 13.91 -10.00
N ASP A 109 11.46 14.67 -9.27
CA ASP A 109 11.76 14.46 -7.85
C ASP A 109 11.88 15.85 -7.19
N PRO A 110 10.99 16.23 -6.25
CA PRO A 110 9.96 15.42 -5.60
C PRO A 110 8.80 15.01 -6.52
N ILE A 111 8.13 13.90 -6.16
CA ILE A 111 6.85 13.51 -6.75
C ILE A 111 5.79 14.45 -6.18
N VAL A 112 5.37 15.42 -6.99
CA VAL A 112 4.36 16.41 -6.63
C VAL A 112 3.00 15.97 -7.15
N THR A 113 2.02 15.89 -6.25
CA THR A 113 0.64 15.58 -6.60
C THR A 113 -0.23 16.77 -6.27
N THR A 114 -0.67 17.48 -7.31
CA THR A 114 -1.64 18.58 -7.23
C THR A 114 -2.91 18.11 -7.93
N ALA A 115 -3.95 17.80 -7.17
CA ALA A 115 -5.26 17.44 -7.72
C ALA A 115 -6.33 17.65 -6.65
N GLY A 116 -7.49 18.17 -7.06
CA GLY A 116 -8.68 18.20 -6.22
C GLY A 116 -9.17 16.78 -5.99
N GLY A 117 -8.73 16.19 -4.89
CA GLY A 117 -9.10 14.82 -4.52
C GLY A 117 -7.96 13.81 -4.60
N TYR A 118 -8.36 12.56 -4.66
CA TYR A 118 -7.52 11.41 -4.40
C TYR A 118 -6.73 11.02 -5.68
N ARG A 119 -5.38 11.03 -5.64
CA ARG A 119 -4.55 10.50 -6.74
C ARG A 119 -3.80 9.25 -6.29
N LYS A 120 -4.06 8.15 -6.99
CA LYS A 120 -3.55 6.79 -6.78
C LYS A 120 -2.50 6.54 -7.85
N TYR A 121 -1.29 6.23 -7.46
CA TYR A 121 -0.28 5.71 -8.39
C TYR A 121 0.06 4.30 -7.97
N SER A 122 0.07 3.37 -8.91
CA SER A 122 0.45 2.00 -8.61
C SER A 122 1.11 1.32 -9.78
N CYS A 123 2.09 0.47 -9.51
CA CYS A 123 2.60 -0.46 -10.50
C CYS A 123 2.30 -1.90 -10.08
N VAL A 124 1.75 -2.66 -11.02
CA VAL A 124 1.45 -4.07 -10.87
C VAL A 124 2.55 -4.88 -11.56
N TYR A 125 3.10 -5.85 -10.84
CA TYR A 125 3.98 -6.86 -11.40
C TYR A 125 3.67 -8.22 -10.78
N SER A 126 3.19 -9.16 -11.59
CA SER A 126 2.67 -10.44 -11.16
C SER A 126 1.61 -10.27 -10.06
N ASN A 127 1.84 -10.85 -8.88
CA ASN A 127 0.92 -10.77 -7.75
C ASN A 127 1.17 -9.56 -6.83
N ALA A 128 2.19 -8.73 -7.10
CA ALA A 128 2.49 -7.56 -6.28
C ALA A 128 1.96 -6.27 -6.91
N VAL A 129 1.37 -5.43 -6.07
CA VAL A 129 1.03 -4.04 -6.40
C VAL A 129 1.86 -3.14 -5.51
N SER A 130 2.77 -2.36 -6.09
CA SER A 130 3.39 -1.22 -5.39
C SER A 130 2.50 0.00 -5.57
N TYR A 131 2.35 0.84 -4.55
CA TYR A 131 1.50 2.03 -4.66
C TYR A 131 1.96 3.22 -3.83
N ILE A 132 1.50 4.40 -4.26
CA ILE A 132 1.57 5.68 -3.57
C ILE A 132 0.15 6.25 -3.53
N CYS A 133 -0.28 6.62 -2.32
CA CYS A 133 -1.58 7.22 -2.05
C CYS A 133 -1.40 8.67 -1.61
N SER A 134 -1.91 9.63 -2.39
CA SER A 134 -1.93 11.04 -1.99
C SER A 134 -3.31 11.42 -1.47
N TYR A 135 -3.39 11.90 -0.23
CA TYR A 135 -4.64 12.31 0.43
C TYR A 135 -4.84 13.82 0.37
N ASN A 136 -4.85 14.37 -0.85
CA ASN A 136 -5.18 15.78 -1.05
C ASN A 136 -6.66 16.00 -0.76
N THR A 137 -6.95 17.11 -0.10
CA THR A 137 -8.29 17.58 0.23
C THR A 137 -8.72 18.64 -0.78
N TYR A 138 -9.94 18.49 -1.29
CA TYR A 138 -10.64 19.54 -2.02
C TYR A 138 -11.76 20.08 -1.15
N THR A 139 -11.85 21.40 -1.03
CA THR A 139 -12.98 22.07 -0.40
C THR A 139 -13.48 23.12 -1.38
N PRO A 140 -14.76 23.08 -1.81
CA PRO A 140 -15.32 24.09 -2.71
C PRO A 140 -15.06 25.51 -2.17
N GLY A 141 -14.52 26.38 -3.01
CA GLY A 141 -14.14 27.75 -2.62
C GLY A 141 -12.81 27.91 -1.86
N HIS A 142 -12.05 26.82 -1.65
CA HIS A 142 -10.71 26.84 -1.07
C HIS A 142 -9.66 26.24 -2.02
N GLN A 143 -8.37 26.49 -1.73
CA GLN A 143 -7.26 25.95 -2.50
C GLN A 143 -7.16 24.42 -2.34
N ILE A 144 -6.93 23.74 -3.47
CA ILE A 144 -6.56 22.32 -3.53
C ILE A 144 -5.25 22.13 -2.77
N THR A 145 -5.21 21.19 -1.81
CA THR A 145 -3.94 20.86 -1.15
C THR A 145 -3.03 20.07 -2.09
N THR A 146 -1.73 20.30 -1.94
CA THR A 146 -0.69 19.63 -2.73
C THR A 146 0.14 18.75 -1.81
N THR A 147 0.52 17.57 -2.27
CA THR A 147 1.54 16.75 -1.61
C THR A 147 2.82 16.74 -2.44
N GLY A 148 3.94 16.57 -1.75
CA GLY A 148 5.25 16.43 -2.37
C GLY A 148 6.12 15.54 -1.53
N LYS A 149 6.53 14.40 -2.09
CA LYS A 149 7.43 13.45 -1.43
C LYS A 149 8.61 13.14 -2.34
N TYR A 150 9.81 13.18 -1.79
CA TYR A 150 11.00 12.79 -2.56
C TYR A 150 10.99 11.29 -2.80
N LYS A 151 11.53 10.86 -3.95
CA LYS A 151 11.65 9.44 -4.29
C LYS A 151 12.41 8.66 -3.21
N SER A 152 13.42 9.27 -2.59
CA SER A 152 14.16 8.68 -1.47
C SER A 152 13.28 8.43 -0.24
N ASP A 153 12.33 9.31 0.06
CA ASP A 153 11.43 9.17 1.20
C ASP A 153 10.41 8.05 0.96
N ILE A 154 9.90 7.92 -0.27
CA ILE A 154 9.04 6.80 -0.67
C ILE A 154 9.77 5.47 -0.53
N ARG A 155 11.00 5.37 -1.06
CA ARG A 155 11.85 4.18 -0.93
C ARG A 155 12.14 3.85 0.53
N GLY A 156 12.41 4.87 1.36
CA GLY A 156 12.59 4.72 2.81
C GLY A 156 11.33 4.20 3.51
N SER A 157 10.14 4.55 3.03
CA SER A 157 8.89 3.99 3.54
C SER A 157 8.79 2.49 3.25
N TRP A 158 9.07 2.05 2.03
CA TRP A 158 9.08 0.62 1.69
C TRP A 158 10.13 -0.17 2.47
N ASP A 159 11.34 0.39 2.64
CA ASP A 159 12.39 -0.23 3.44
C ASP A 159 11.96 -0.39 4.90
N TYR A 160 11.30 0.62 5.47
CA TYR A 160 10.70 0.52 6.80
C TYR A 160 9.66 -0.59 6.89
N VAL A 161 8.75 -0.70 5.90
CA VAL A 161 7.74 -1.78 5.89
C VAL A 161 8.42 -3.15 5.87
N LYS A 162 9.44 -3.34 5.00
CA LYS A 162 10.17 -4.61 4.87
C LYS A 162 11.00 -4.97 6.08
N ARG A 163 11.76 -4.02 6.63
CA ARG A 163 12.80 -4.31 7.63
C ARG A 163 12.35 -4.13 9.07
N THR A 164 11.33 -3.31 9.29
CA THR A 164 10.93 -2.90 10.64
C THR A 164 9.48 -3.27 10.96
N LEU A 165 8.54 -3.00 10.06
CA LEU A 165 7.12 -3.14 10.39
C LEU A 165 6.55 -4.55 10.14
N CYS A 166 6.71 -5.08 8.92
CA CYS A 166 5.99 -6.27 8.46
C CYS A 166 6.88 -7.48 8.17
N GLY A 167 8.13 -7.24 7.74
CA GLY A 167 9.05 -8.28 7.28
C GLY A 167 9.19 -8.32 5.76
N PHE A 168 10.29 -8.89 5.25
CA PHE A 168 10.70 -8.77 3.85
C PHE A 168 9.69 -9.28 2.82
N ASN A 169 8.99 -10.35 3.15
CA ASN A 169 8.02 -10.99 2.24
C ASN A 169 6.57 -10.65 2.57
N ARG A 170 6.32 -9.94 3.68
CA ARG A 170 4.98 -9.60 4.12
C ARG A 170 4.61 -8.23 3.57
N LEU A 171 3.46 -8.20 2.89
CA LEU A 171 2.91 -6.98 2.30
C LEU A 171 2.51 -5.98 3.39
N GLY A 172 2.48 -4.69 3.06
CA GLY A 172 2.16 -3.65 4.02
C GLY A 172 2.40 -2.24 3.50
N TYR A 173 2.11 -1.27 4.34
CA TYR A 173 2.23 0.15 4.01
C TYR A 173 2.58 0.98 5.23
N ALA A 174 3.12 2.16 4.97
CA ALA A 174 3.35 3.16 5.99
C ALA A 174 3.20 4.57 5.42
N GLN A 175 2.90 5.50 6.31
CA GLN A 175 2.93 6.91 6.01
C GLN A 175 4.36 7.35 5.64
N VAL A 176 4.47 8.12 4.56
CA VAL A 176 5.73 8.63 4.04
C VAL A 176 6.15 9.84 4.87
N ILE A 177 7.35 9.75 5.45
CA ILE A 177 7.92 10.78 6.33
C ILE A 177 8.71 11.78 5.47
N ASN A 178 8.75 13.03 5.91
CA ASN A 178 9.34 14.18 5.20
C ASN A 178 8.52 14.60 3.97
N GLY A 179 8.99 15.65 3.29
CA GLY A 179 8.21 16.36 2.28
C GLY A 179 6.98 17.03 2.91
N TRP A 180 5.98 17.33 2.08
CA TRP A 180 4.75 17.98 2.50
C TRP A 180 3.50 17.21 2.09
N GLY A 181 2.42 17.45 2.82
CA GLY A 181 1.14 16.75 2.65
C GLY A 181 1.15 15.32 3.18
N ASP A 182 -0.03 14.70 3.13
CA ASP A 182 -0.27 13.36 3.63
C ASP A 182 -0.23 12.31 2.51
N VAL A 183 0.72 11.39 2.62
CA VAL A 183 0.95 10.33 1.63
C VAL A 183 1.25 9.03 2.36
N THR A 184 0.64 7.94 1.92
CA THR A 184 1.07 6.57 2.28
C THR A 184 1.70 5.91 1.07
N ALA A 185 2.66 5.03 1.32
CA ALA A 185 3.25 4.20 0.28
C ALA A 185 3.43 2.79 0.82
N GLY A 186 3.25 1.82 -0.05
CA GLY A 186 3.28 0.42 0.35
C GLY A 186 3.22 -0.51 -0.83
N TYR A 187 2.98 -1.76 -0.51
CA TYR A 187 2.73 -2.80 -1.49
C TYR A 187 1.68 -3.77 -0.96
N THR A 188 0.78 -4.23 -1.83
CA THR A 188 -0.36 -5.13 -1.52
C THR A 188 -0.50 -6.20 -2.58
N PHE A 189 -1.43 -7.15 -2.40
CA PHE A 189 -1.66 -8.22 -3.35
C PHE A 189 -2.47 -7.72 -4.55
N ASN A 190 -2.18 -8.24 -5.74
CA ASN A 190 -2.95 -7.94 -6.94
C ASN A 190 -4.35 -8.55 -6.84
N GLY A 191 -5.33 -7.69 -6.55
CA GLY A 191 -6.70 -8.08 -6.20
C GLY A 191 -7.17 -7.47 -4.89
N ASP A 192 -6.26 -6.91 -4.09
CA ASP A 192 -6.63 -6.13 -2.90
C ASP A 192 -7.03 -4.70 -3.28
N GLY A 193 -7.97 -4.16 -2.53
CA GLY A 193 -8.18 -2.72 -2.50
C GLY A 193 -7.10 -2.03 -1.65
N PHE A 194 -6.73 -0.82 -2.04
CA PHE A 194 -5.74 -0.01 -1.34
C PHE A 194 -6.10 1.47 -1.42
N CYS A 195 -5.46 2.25 -0.55
CA CYS A 195 -5.67 3.68 -0.40
C CYS A 195 -7.12 4.08 -0.02
N PHE A 196 -7.54 3.61 1.14
CA PHE A 196 -8.75 4.04 1.81
C PHE A 196 -8.48 5.21 2.77
#